data_AF-A0A7W1QEX3-F1
#
_entry.id   AF-A0A7W1QEX3-F1
#
_cell.length_a   1.000
_cell.length_b   1.000
_cell.length_c   1.000
_cell.angle_alpha   90.00
_cell.angle_beta   90.00
_cell.angle_gamma   90.00
#
_symmetry.space_group_name_H-M   'P 1'
#
loop_
_entity.id
_entity.type
_entity.pdbx_description
1 polymer ?
#
loop_
_entity_poly.entity_id
_entity_poly.type
_entity_poly.pdbx_seq_one_letter_code
_entity_poly.pdbx_strand_id
1 'polypeptide(L)'
;RDELYARIERRVDAMLAAGAVDEVRAAHAAGASETARVALGFGELLTGDVDAMKRRTRNYARRQLTWMRKLPDVELVDIGGREPEEVAATIADER
;
A
#
# COMPACT_ATOMS: atom_id res chain seq x y z
N ARG A 1 10.07 9.95 -5.38
CA ARG A 1 10.18 8.54 -4.90
C ARG A 1 10.22 8.50 -3.38
N ASP A 2 10.98 9.39 -2.75
CA ASP A 2 11.13 9.44 -1.30
C ASP A 2 9.81 9.82 -0.60
N GLU A 3 9.02 10.73 -1.19
CA GLU A 3 7.69 11.07 -0.69
C GLU A 3 6.75 9.84 -0.64
N LEU A 4 6.73 9.02 -1.70
CA LEU A 4 5.95 7.77 -1.73
C LEU A 4 6.38 6.82 -0.62
N TYR A 5 7.69 6.69 -0.38
CA TYR A 5 8.18 5.85 0.71
C TYR A 5 7.80 6.41 2.07
N ALA A 6 7.95 7.71 2.30
CA ALA A 6 7.52 8.36 3.53
C ALA A 6 6.01 8.18 3.78
N ARG A 7 5.17 8.24 2.73
CA ARG A 7 3.72 7.96 2.82
C ARG A 7 3.45 6.51 3.19
N ILE A 8 4.18 5.56 2.61
CA ILE A 8 4.06 4.13 2.95
C ILE A 8 4.42 3.90 4.43
N GLU A 9 5.51 4.48 4.91
CA GLU A 9 5.94 4.38 6.31
C GLU A 9 4.84 4.89 7.26
N ARG A 10 4.37 6.12 7.05
CA ARG A 10 3.28 6.72 7.85
C ARG A 10 2.01 5.88 7.84
N ARG A 11 1.67 5.29 6.68
CA ARG A 11 0.49 4.43 6.56
C ARG A 11 0.64 3.15 7.38
N VAL A 12 1.82 2.52 7.37
CA VAL A 12 2.08 1.33 8.21
C VAL A 12 1.97 1.71 9.68
N ASP A 13 2.56 2.83 10.09
CA ASP A 13 2.49 3.27 11.48
C ASP A 13 1.03 3.53 11.91
N ALA A 14 0.22 4.14 11.04
CA ALA A 14 -1.22 4.34 11.29
C ALA A 14 -1.99 3.01 11.37
N MET A 15 -1.68 2.02 10.53
CA MET A 15 -2.30 0.69 10.60
C MET A 15 -1.98 0.00 11.94
N LEU A 16 -0.72 0.12 12.41
CA LEU A 16 -0.32 -0.44 13.70
C LEU A 16 -1.06 0.24 14.85
N ALA A 17 -1.15 1.57 14.84
CA ALA A 17 -1.90 2.34 15.83
C ALA A 17 -3.41 1.99 15.84
N ALA A 18 -3.95 1.60 14.69
CA ALA A 18 -5.35 1.17 14.54
C ALA A 18 -5.61 -0.29 14.94
N GLY A 19 -4.58 -1.07 15.33
CA GLY A 19 -4.76 -2.45 15.80
C GLY A 19 -4.58 -3.54 14.73
N ALA A 20 -3.89 -3.26 13.62
CA ALA A 20 -3.69 -4.25 12.55
C ALA A 20 -3.00 -5.55 13.00
N VAL A 21 -2.18 -5.50 14.06
CA VAL A 21 -1.57 -6.71 14.64
C VAL A 21 -2.63 -7.62 15.25
N ASP A 22 -3.60 -7.06 15.95
CA ASP A 22 -4.67 -7.83 16.60
C ASP A 22 -5.64 -8.38 15.56
N GLU A 23 -5.94 -7.63 14.50
CA GLU A 23 -6.71 -8.12 13.35
C GLU A 23 -6.06 -9.36 12.71
N VAL A 24 -4.76 -9.31 12.44
CA VAL A 24 -4.02 -10.43 11.84
C VAL A 24 -4.00 -11.65 12.76
N ARG A 25 -3.80 -11.45 14.07
CA ARG A 25 -3.84 -12.53 15.06
C ARG A 25 -5.21 -13.18 15.15
N ALA A 26 -6.28 -12.37 15.18
CA ALA A 26 -7.65 -12.85 15.21
C ALA A 26 -7.99 -13.64 13.93
N ALA A 27 -7.63 -13.11 12.76
CA ALA A 27 -7.83 -13.79 11.48
C ALA A 27 -7.04 -15.10 11.41
N HIS A 28 -5.79 -15.12 11.89
CA HIS A 28 -4.98 -16.33 11.94
C HIS A 28 -5.63 -17.42 12.79
N ALA A 29 -6.11 -17.05 13.99
CA ALA A 29 -6.78 -17.95 14.93
C ALA A 29 -8.13 -18.45 14.37
N ALA A 30 -8.85 -17.62 13.62
CA ALA A 30 -10.10 -17.98 12.94
C ALA A 30 -9.89 -18.89 11.71
N GLY A 31 -8.66 -19.30 11.40
CA GLY A 31 -8.37 -20.17 10.27
C GLY A 31 -8.40 -19.43 8.93
N ALA A 32 -7.92 -18.18 8.88
CA ALA A 32 -7.80 -17.41 7.63
C ALA A 32 -7.23 -18.27 6.49
N SER A 33 -7.82 -18.11 5.29
CA SER A 33 -7.46 -18.90 4.11
C SER A 33 -6.01 -18.69 3.68
N GLU A 34 -5.50 -19.62 2.88
CA GLU A 34 -4.16 -19.51 2.29
C GLU A 34 -3.98 -18.19 1.53
N THR A 35 -4.97 -17.80 0.72
CA THR A 35 -4.96 -16.53 -0.02
C THR A 35 -4.83 -15.32 0.89
N ALA A 36 -5.54 -15.30 2.02
CA ALA A 36 -5.45 -14.20 2.98
C ALA A 36 -4.06 -14.13 3.63
N ARG A 37 -3.45 -15.28 3.95
CA ARG A 37 -2.11 -15.34 4.57
C ARG A 37 -0.98 -14.87 3.65
N VAL A 38 -1.19 -14.91 2.33
CA VAL A 38 -0.23 -14.42 1.34
C VAL A 38 -0.28 -12.88 1.20
N ALA A 39 -1.32 -12.22 1.71
CA ALA A 39 -1.45 -10.78 1.68
C ALA A 39 -0.25 -10.09 2.34
N LEU A 40 0.18 -8.96 1.76
CA LEU A 40 1.29 -8.17 2.28
C LEU A 40 1.01 -7.69 3.70
N GLY A 41 1.94 -7.95 4.62
CA GLY A 41 1.80 -7.58 6.02
C GLY A 41 1.16 -8.66 6.88
N PHE A 42 0.48 -9.66 6.33
CA PHE A 42 -0.14 -10.70 7.16
C PHE A 42 0.92 -11.49 7.91
N GLY A 43 1.87 -12.10 7.19
CA GLY A 43 2.94 -12.87 7.83
C GLY A 43 3.83 -11.99 8.71
N GLU A 44 4.15 -10.79 8.25
CA GLU A 44 5.03 -9.86 8.97
C GLU A 44 4.42 -9.37 10.29
N LEU A 45 3.14 -8.99 10.29
CA LEU A 45 2.46 -8.55 11.51
C LEU A 45 2.24 -9.71 12.48
N LEU A 46 2.06 -10.93 11.96
CA LEU A 46 1.96 -12.12 12.78
C LEU A 46 3.27 -12.43 13.52
N THR A 47 4.42 -12.23 12.87
CA THR A 47 5.75 -12.44 13.48
C THR A 47 6.29 -11.20 14.20
N GLY A 48 5.65 -10.04 14.04
CA GLY A 48 6.10 -8.76 14.59
C GLY A 48 7.21 -8.06 13.79
N ASP A 49 7.49 -8.50 12.56
CA ASP A 49 8.54 -7.92 11.69
C ASP A 49 8.01 -6.75 10.85
N VAL A 50 7.76 -5.62 11.53
CA VAL A 50 7.23 -4.39 10.91
C VAL A 50 8.17 -3.84 9.83
N ASP A 51 9.49 -3.96 10.00
CA ASP A 51 10.46 -3.48 9.04
C ASP A 51 10.44 -4.30 7.74
N ALA A 52 10.22 -5.62 7.84
CA ALA A 52 9.96 -6.44 6.66
C ALA A 52 8.67 -6.03 5.95
N MET A 53 7.59 -5.73 6.69
CA MET A 53 6.35 -5.25 6.09
C MET A 53 6.60 -3.99 5.28
N LYS A 54 7.23 -2.97 5.89
CA LYS A 54 7.61 -1.70 5.24
C LYS A 54 8.45 -1.92 3.99
N ARG A 55 9.48 -2.77 4.06
CA ARG A 55 10.34 -3.11 2.92
C ARG A 55 9.56 -3.82 1.80
N ARG A 56 8.71 -4.79 2.13
CA ARG A 56 7.89 -5.51 1.15
C ARG A 56 6.87 -4.59 0.48
N THR A 57 6.22 -3.71 1.23
CA THR A 57 5.26 -2.73 0.69
C THR A 57 5.94 -1.76 -0.27
N ARG A 58 7.14 -1.25 0.06
CA ARG A 58 7.93 -0.40 -0.85
C ARG A 58 8.32 -1.13 -2.14
N ASN A 59 8.75 -2.39 -2.03
CA ASN A 59 9.07 -3.22 -3.19
C ASN A 59 7.85 -3.50 -4.06
N TYR A 60 6.70 -3.78 -3.44
CA TYR A 60 5.44 -3.97 -4.15
C TYR A 60 5.01 -2.70 -4.88
N ALA A 61 5.02 -1.54 -4.22
CA ALA A 61 4.71 -0.25 -4.84
C ALA A 61 5.63 0.02 -6.04
N ARG A 62 6.93 -0.27 -5.93
CA ARG A 62 7.87 -0.15 -7.06
C ARG A 62 7.48 -1.05 -8.24
N ARG A 63 7.11 -2.31 -7.98
CA ARG A 63 6.68 -3.25 -9.02
C ARG A 63 5.39 -2.79 -9.68
N GLN A 64 4.41 -2.30 -8.90
CA GLN A 64 3.17 -1.74 -9.41
C GLN A 64 3.43 -0.58 -10.37
N LEU A 65 4.26 0.39 -9.97
CA LEU A 65 4.64 1.50 -10.84
C LEU A 65 5.35 1.05 -12.12
N THR A 66 6.28 0.09 -12.02
CA THR A 66 6.96 -0.47 -13.20
C THR A 66 5.98 -1.17 -14.14
N TRP A 67 4.99 -1.88 -13.61
CA TRP A 67 3.98 -2.57 -14.41
C TRP A 67 3.02 -1.58 -15.07
N MET A 68 2.53 -0.58 -14.35
CA MET A 68 1.64 0.46 -14.88
C MET A 68 2.29 1.25 -16.02
N ARG A 69 3.60 1.54 -15.94
CA ARG A 69 4.35 2.20 -17.02
C ARG A 69 4.41 1.42 -18.33
N LYS A 70 4.09 0.13 -18.32
CA LYS A 70 4.09 -0.74 -19.50
C LYS A 70 2.70 -0.96 -20.06
N LEU A 71 1.66 -0.44 -19.40
CA LEU A 71 0.30 -0.55 -19.90
C LEU A 71 0.11 0.40 -21.08
N PRO A 72 -0.44 -0.08 -22.22
CA PRO A 72 -0.89 0.80 -23.27
C PRO A 72 -2.09 1.63 -22.78
N ASP A 73 -2.28 2.81 -23.36
CA ASP A 73 -3.45 3.67 -23.14
C ASP A 73 -3.67 4.08 -21.67
N VAL A 74 -2.59 4.18 -20.89
CA VAL A 74 -2.60 4.68 -19.51
C VAL A 74 -1.94 6.05 -19.44
N GLU A 75 -2.70 7.02 -18.94
CA GLU A 75 -2.20 8.33 -18.58
C GLU A 75 -1.77 8.36 -17.11
N LEU A 76 -0.53 8.81 -16.86
CA LEU A 76 0.01 8.91 -15.51
C LEU A 76 -0.21 10.33 -14.99
N VAL A 77 -1.09 10.46 -14.00
CA VAL A 77 -1.30 11.73 -13.31
C VAL A 77 -0.38 11.84 -12.10
N ASP A 78 0.42 12.89 -12.04
CA ASP A 78 1.21 13.20 -10.85
C ASP A 78 0.33 13.86 -9.79
N ILE A 79 0.39 13.29 -8.58
CA ILE A 79 -0.39 13.69 -7.41
C ILE A 79 0.49 14.26 -6.29
N GLY A 80 1.80 14.37 -6.50
CA GLY A 80 2.74 14.87 -5.50
C GLY A 80 2.39 16.29 -5.05
N GLY A 81 2.16 16.47 -3.75
CA GLY A 81 1.84 17.78 -3.15
C GLY A 81 0.52 18.42 -3.61
N ARG A 82 -0.37 17.67 -4.27
CA ARG A 82 -1.67 18.15 -4.75
C ARG A 82 -2.80 17.58 -3.90
N GLU A 83 -3.85 18.36 -3.70
CA GLU A 83 -5.05 17.89 -3.03
C GLU A 83 -5.87 16.97 -3.95
N PRO A 84 -6.59 15.97 -3.40
CA PRO A 84 -7.40 15.04 -4.19
C PRO A 84 -8.38 15.74 -5.14
N GLU A 85 -8.98 16.83 -4.71
CA GLU A 85 -9.94 17.64 -5.47
C GLU A 85 -9.28 18.27 -6.70
N GLU A 86 -8.06 18.76 -6.57
CA GLU A 86 -7.30 19.37 -7.69
C GLU A 86 -6.94 18.33 -8.74
N VAL A 87 -6.54 17.13 -8.30
CA VAL A 87 -6.23 16.01 -9.19
C VAL A 87 -7.49 15.54 -9.92
N ALA A 88 -8.61 15.44 -9.21
CA ALA A 88 -9.89 15.03 -9.79
C ALA A 88 -10.38 16.00 -10.88
N ALA A 89 -10.20 17.31 -10.67
CA ALA A 89 -10.54 18.33 -11.66
C ALA A 89 -9.74 18.17 -12.96
N THR A 90 -8.43 17.95 -12.88
CA THR A 90 -7.59 17.69 -14.07
C THR A 90 -8.10 16.51 -14.90
N ILE A 91 -8.46 15.40 -14.24
CA ILE A 91 -8.97 14.22 -14.93
C ILE A 91 -10.34 14.49 -15.58
N ALA A 92 -11.15 15.38 -15.00
CA ALA A 92 -12.46 15.73 -15.54
C ALA A 92 -12.36 16.66 -16.76
N ASP A 93 -11.38 17.57 -16.77
CA ASP A 93 -11.17 18.56 -17.85
C ASP A 93 -10.47 17.96 -19.09
N GLU A 94 -9.77 16.83 -18.94
CA GLU A 94 -9.09 16.10 -20.03
C GLU A 94 -10.04 15.18 -20.84
N ARG A 95 -11.35 15.22 -20.56
CA ARG A 95 -12.40 14.43 -21.24
C ARG A 95 -13.24 15.21 -22.26
#